data_AF-A0A1Y4SUF0-F1
#
_entry.id   AF-A0A1Y4SUF0-F1
#
_cell.length_a   1.000
_cell.length_b   1.000
_cell.length_c   1.000
_cell.angle_alpha   90.00
_cell.angle_beta   90.00
_cell.angle_gamma   90.00
#
_symmetry.space_group_name_H-M   'P 1'
#
loop_
_entity.id
_entity.type
_entity.pdbx_description
1 polymer ?
#
loop_
_entity_poly.entity_id
_entity_poly.type
_entity_poly.pdbx_seq_one_letter_code
_entity_poly.pdbx_strand_id
1 'polypeptide(L)'
;MYDLQMLTQEEVAELLHTHVTTIAMLREVGILPAIKTGRNFMFSQQTIRDFQKNYSGYDVSNRVKAVESFQCVYENMASGGNT
;
A
#
# COMPACT_ATOMS: atom_id res chain seq x y z
N MET A 1 20.10 10.03 -4.41
CA MET A 1 20.10 10.26 -2.95
C MET A 1 18.69 10.34 -2.35
N TYR A 2 17.60 10.32 -3.14
CA TYR A 2 16.21 10.34 -2.64
C TYR A 2 15.61 8.96 -2.30
N ASP A 3 16.28 7.85 -2.64
CA ASP A 3 15.72 6.49 -2.48
C ASP A 3 15.52 6.04 -1.02
N LEU A 4 16.07 6.77 -0.04
CA LEU A 4 15.90 6.47 1.38
C LEU A 4 14.84 7.34 2.07
N GLN A 5 14.31 8.36 1.39
CA GLN A 5 13.27 9.21 1.98
C GLN A 5 11.99 8.40 2.14
N MET A 6 11.50 8.31 3.37
CA MET A 6 10.18 7.75 3.65
C MET A 6 9.12 8.84 3.62
N LEU A 7 7.89 8.46 3.25
CA LEU A 7 6.75 9.37 3.19
C LEU A 7 5.80 9.17 4.37
N THR A 8 5.18 10.25 4.83
CA THR A 8 4.09 10.20 5.82
C THR A 8 2.79 9.69 5.19
N GLN A 9 1.77 9.47 6.02
CA GLN A 9 0.46 9.05 5.53
C GLN A 9 -0.20 10.14 4.65
N GLU A 10 0.00 11.40 5.00
CA GLU A 10 -0.50 12.57 4.26
C GLU A 10 0.19 12.72 2.92
N GLU A 11 1.53 12.58 2.88
CA GLU A 11 2.31 12.66 1.64
C GLU A 11 1.95 11.53 0.67
N VAL A 12 1.73 10.32 1.18
CA VAL A 12 1.26 9.20 0.34
C VAL A 12 -0.16 9.44 -0.17
N ALA A 13 -1.04 10.02 0.65
CA ALA A 13 -2.41 10.35 0.23
C ALA A 13 -2.40 11.38 -0.92
N GLU A 14 -1.55 12.40 -0.82
CA GLU A 14 -1.34 13.38 -1.88
C GLU A 14 -0.75 12.72 -3.14
N LEU A 15 0.30 11.90 -2.99
CA LEU A 15 0.95 11.18 -4.09
C LEU A 15 -0.02 10.28 -4.86
N LEU A 16 -0.93 9.60 -4.17
CA LEU A 16 -1.90 8.69 -4.75
C LEU A 16 -3.25 9.36 -5.08
N HIS A 17 -3.34 10.68 -4.91
CA HIS A 17 -4.56 11.47 -5.12
C HIS A 17 -5.80 10.88 -4.41
N THR A 18 -5.66 10.55 -3.13
CA THR A 18 -6.73 9.98 -2.30
C THR A 18 -6.79 10.64 -0.93
N HIS A 19 -7.76 10.23 -0.10
CA HIS A 19 -7.87 10.69 1.28
C HIS A 19 -6.91 9.95 2.21
N VAL A 20 -6.43 10.65 3.23
CA VAL A 20 -5.55 10.08 4.28
C VAL A 20 -6.19 8.87 4.99
N THR A 21 -7.52 8.82 5.07
CA THR A 21 -8.30 7.69 5.61
C THR A 21 -8.22 6.45 4.72
N THR A 22 -8.14 6.62 3.39
CA THR A 22 -7.88 5.53 2.46
C THR A 22 -6.51 4.90 2.77
N ILE A 23 -5.48 5.72 2.94
CA ILE A 23 -4.12 5.22 3.25
C ILE A 23 -4.11 4.48 4.60
N ALA A 24 -4.82 4.99 5.61
CA ALA A 24 -4.98 4.28 6.89
C ALA A 24 -5.61 2.89 6.70
N MET A 25 -6.68 2.81 5.90
CA MET A 25 -7.38 1.56 5.61
C MET A 25 -6.49 0.57 4.86
N LEU A 26 -5.79 1.01 3.81
CA LEU A 26 -4.87 0.16 3.04
C LEU A 26 -3.73 -0.40 3.92
N ARG A 27 -3.21 0.43 4.84
CA ARG A 27 -2.23 -0.01 5.85
C ARG A 27 -2.81 -1.06 6.80
N GLU A 28 -4.02 -0.83 7.32
CA GLU A 28 -4.68 -1.75 8.24
C GLU A 28 -5.04 -3.09 7.62
N VAL A 29 -5.37 -3.11 6.33
CA VAL A 29 -5.59 -4.35 5.57
C VAL A 29 -4.27 -5.07 5.29
N GLY A 30 -3.15 -4.34 5.21
CA GLY A 30 -1.83 -4.88 4.89
C GLY A 30 -1.40 -4.69 3.43
N ILE A 31 -2.23 -4.04 2.60
CA ILE A 31 -1.92 -3.67 1.22
C ILE A 31 -0.74 -2.70 1.15
N LEU A 32 -0.72 -1.73 2.07
CA LEU A 32 0.31 -0.70 2.11
C LEU A 32 1.01 -0.72 3.49
N PRO A 33 1.94 -1.66 3.71
CA PRO A 33 2.60 -1.82 5.01
C PRO A 33 3.47 -0.60 5.35
N ALA A 34 3.41 -0.14 6.60
CA ALA A 34 4.13 1.04 7.06
C ALA A 34 4.96 0.74 8.30
N ILE A 35 6.02 1.52 8.51
CA ILE A 35 6.80 1.49 9.76
C ILE A 35 6.17 2.50 10.72
N LYS A 36 5.85 2.07 11.94
CA LYS A 36 5.42 2.98 13.01
C LYS A 36 6.65 3.72 13.57
N THR A 37 6.73 5.03 13.36
CA THR A 37 7.80 5.88 13.91
C THR A 37 7.23 6.88 14.90
N GLY A 38 7.17 6.49 16.16
CA GLY A 38 6.54 7.29 17.22
C GLY A 38 5.04 7.43 17.00
N ARG A 39 4.56 8.67 16.79
CA ARG A 39 3.13 8.93 16.54
C ARG A 39 2.70 8.67 15.09
N ASN A 40 3.62 8.76 14.13
CA ASN A 40 3.31 8.68 12.71
C ASN A 40 3.57 7.27 12.14
N PHE A 41 3.05 7.04 10.94
CA PHE A 41 3.39 5.89 10.11
C PHE A 41 4.14 6.40 8.88
N MET A 42 5.23 5.71 8.55
CA MET A 42 6.11 6.07 7.44
C MET A 42 6.15 4.94 6.42
N PHE A 43 6.12 5.31 5.15
CA PHE A 43 6.08 4.40 4.01
C PHE A 43 7.39 4.50 3.25
N SER A 44 8.02 3.36 2.98
CA SER A 44 9.21 3.33 2.14
C SER A 44 8.83 3.53 0.68
N GLN A 45 9.77 4.05 -0.13
CA GLN A 45 9.55 4.16 -1.57
C GLN A 45 9.33 2.78 -2.22
N GLN A 46 9.99 1.73 -1.71
CA GLN A 46 9.81 0.37 -2.22
C GLN A 46 8.39 -0.12 -1.99
N THR A 47 7.83 0.10 -0.80
CA THR A 47 6.43 -0.25 -0.47
C THR A 47 5.45 0.38 -1.46
N ILE A 48 5.64 1.65 -1.81
CA ILE A 48 4.74 2.35 -2.73
C ILE A 48 4.85 1.79 -4.15
N ARG A 49 6.08 1.47 -4.59
CA ARG A 49 6.32 0.82 -5.89
C ARG A 49 5.70 -0.58 -5.94
N ASP A 50 5.83 -1.36 -4.88
CA ASP A 50 5.23 -2.69 -4.77
C ASP A 50 3.70 -2.60 -4.79
N PHE A 51 3.12 -1.61 -4.12
CA PHE A 51 1.69 -1.34 -4.19
C PHE A 51 1.24 -1.05 -5.64
N GLN A 52 1.90 -0.11 -6.32
CA GLN A 52 1.57 0.25 -7.71
C GLN A 52 1.71 -0.94 -8.66
N LYS A 53 2.74 -1.78 -8.48
CA LYS A 53 2.97 -2.97 -9.30
C LYS A 53 1.93 -4.05 -9.04
N ASN A 54 1.77 -4.46 -7.77
CA ASN A 54 1.05 -5.67 -7.41
C ASN A 54 -0.47 -5.47 -7.41
N TYR A 55 -0.94 -4.25 -7.18
CA TYR A 55 -2.37 -3.92 -7.14
C TYR A 55 -2.84 -3.21 -8.42
N SER A 56 -2.04 -3.22 -9.49
CA SER A 56 -2.48 -2.73 -10.80
C SER A 56 -3.68 -3.55 -11.29
N GLY A 57 -4.79 -2.87 -11.60
CA GLY A 57 -6.03 -3.51 -12.04
C GLY A 57 -6.94 -4.01 -10.91
N TYR A 58 -6.54 -3.86 -9.65
CA TYR A 58 -7.35 -4.22 -8.49
C TYR A 58 -8.14 -3.02 -7.94
N ASP A 59 -9.32 -3.29 -7.39
CA ASP A 59 -10.12 -2.29 -6.67
C ASP A 59 -9.77 -2.32 -5.18
N VAL A 60 -9.34 -1.18 -4.66
CA VAL A 60 -9.02 -0.98 -3.23
C VAL A 60 -9.76 0.23 -2.65
N SER A 61 -10.85 0.66 -3.28
CA SER A 61 -11.62 1.88 -2.94
C SER A 61 -12.32 1.82 -1.59
N ASN A 62 -12.53 0.62 -1.03
CA ASN A 62 -13.14 0.40 0.27
C ASN A 62 -12.57 -0.85 0.94
N ARG A 63 -12.88 -1.02 2.24
CA ARG A 63 -12.32 -2.10 3.04
C ARG A 63 -12.63 -3.50 2.49
N VAL A 64 -13.85 -3.75 2.01
CA VAL A 64 -14.24 -5.07 1.50
C VAL A 64 -13.43 -5.40 0.25
N LYS A 65 -13.39 -4.47 -0.72
CA LYS A 65 -12.62 -4.63 -1.97
C LYS A 65 -11.12 -4.74 -1.70
N ALA A 66 -10.60 -3.97 -0.75
CA ALA A 66 -9.21 -4.06 -0.35
C ALA A 66 -8.86 -5.45 0.22
N VAL A 67 -9.69 -6.02 1.11
CA VAL A 67 -9.45 -7.36 1.65
C VAL A 67 -9.49 -8.43 0.55
N GLU A 68 -10.48 -8.36 -0.35
CA GLU A 68 -10.57 -9.25 -1.52
C GLU A 68 -9.30 -9.16 -2.39
N SER A 69 -8.89 -7.94 -2.74
CA SER A 69 -7.68 -7.69 -3.54
C SER A 69 -6.41 -8.16 -2.85
N PHE A 70 -6.30 -7.97 -1.52
CA PHE A 70 -5.15 -8.45 -0.74
C PHE A 70 -5.02 -9.97 -0.82
N GLN A 71 -6.12 -10.71 -0.67
CA GLN A 71 -6.12 -12.17 -0.77
C GLN A 71 -5.68 -12.64 -2.16
N CYS A 72 -6.24 -12.06 -3.23
CA CYS A 72 -5.86 -12.39 -4.60
C CYS A 72 -4.36 -12.15 -4.87
N VAL A 73 -3.84 -11.00 -4.43
CA VAL A 73 -2.42 -10.67 -4.62
C VAL A 73 -1.53 -11.60 -3.79
N TYR A 74 -1.91 -11.91 -2.56
CA TYR A 74 -1.16 -12.84 -1.69
C TYR A 74 -1.09 -14.25 -2.29
N GLU A 75 -2.21 -14.77 -2.81
CA GLU A 75 -2.27 -16.08 -3.47
C GLU A 75 -1.40 -16.14 -4.73
N ASN A 76 -1.42 -15.06 -5.54
CA ASN A 76 -0.57 -14.95 -6.73
C ASN A 76 0.93 -14.94 -6.38
N MET A 77 1.32 -14.30 -5.28
CA MET A 77 2.71 -14.31 -4.80
C MET A 77 3.11 -15.69 -4.25
N ALA A 78 2.23 -16.34 -3.49
CA ALA A 78 2.51 -17.64 -2.86
C ALA A 78 2.60 -18.78 -3.88
N SER A 79 1.88 -18.69 -5.00
CA SER A 79 1.90 -19.67 -6.09
C SER A 79 3.09 -19.51 -7.05
N GLY A 80 4.03 -18.58 -6.77
CA GLY A 80 5.21 -18.34 -7.60
C GLY A 80 4.90 -17.55 -8.88
N GLY A 81 3.91 -16.65 -8.81
CA GLY A 81 3.33 -15.88 -9.91
C GLY A 81 4.27 -15.62 -11.10
N ASN A 82 3.95 -16.32 -12.18
CA ASN A 82 4.45 -16.13 -13.54
C ASN A 82 4.03 -14.72 -14.02
N THR A 83 4.97 -13.77 -14.11
CA THR A 83 4.94 -12.67 -15.09
C THR A 83 6.33 -12.06 -15.26
#